data_AF-A0A1G4ZXE5-F1
#
_entry.id   AF-A0A1G4ZXE5-F1
#
_cell.length_a   1.000
_cell.length_b   1.000
_cell.length_c   1.000
_cell.angle_alpha   90.00
_cell.angle_beta   90.00
_cell.angle_gamma   90.00
#
_symmetry.space_group_name_H-M   'P 1'
#
loop_
_entity.id
_entity.type
_entity.pdbx_description
1 polymer ?
#
loop_
_entity_poly.entity_id
_entity_poly.type
_entity_poly.pdbx_seq_one_letter_code
_entity_poly.pdbx_strand_id
1 'polypeptide(L)'
;MKSKTKSLLPALGASLLALIGVLATAVPAQAQPVVVVPPPVVVARPVYVAPRVVVARPVYVAPAGVVYVRPTYAIPGPGYVWHYHVHYGWGWYHPHYGWHRGWR
;
A
#
# COMPACT_ATOMS: atom_id res chain seq x y z
N MET A 1 10.59 -89.18 11.06
CA MET A 1 10.62 -89.34 9.59
C MET A 1 9.25 -88.97 9.04
N LYS A 2 9.19 -87.96 8.15
CA LYS A 2 7.99 -87.38 7.53
C LYS A 2 7.82 -87.94 6.11
N SER A 3 6.61 -88.35 5.71
CA SER A 3 6.20 -88.49 4.30
C SER A 3 4.71 -88.87 4.14
N LYS A 4 4.12 -88.44 3.01
CA LYS A 4 2.77 -88.65 2.41
C LYS A 4 1.78 -87.51 2.68
N THR A 5 1.52 -86.53 1.79
CA THR A 5 1.18 -86.47 0.34
C THR A 5 -0.29 -86.76 0.02
N LYS A 6 -1.05 -85.66 -0.14
CA LYS A 6 -2.16 -85.31 -1.08
C LYS A 6 -3.17 -86.39 -1.54
N SER A 7 -4.46 -86.08 -1.37
CA SER A 7 -5.57 -86.20 -2.36
C SER A 7 -6.84 -85.58 -1.74
N LEU A 8 -7.30 -84.41 -2.17
CA LEU A 8 -8.14 -84.08 -3.35
C LEU A 8 -9.58 -84.59 -3.25
N LEU A 9 -10.50 -83.62 -3.31
CA LEU A 9 -11.96 -83.68 -3.20
C LEU A 9 -12.62 -84.68 -4.17
N PRO A 10 -13.89 -85.04 -3.92
CA PRO A 10 -14.97 -84.50 -4.76
C PRO A 10 -16.18 -84.05 -3.91
N ALA A 11 -16.69 -82.83 -4.08
CA ALA A 11 -17.66 -82.41 -5.09
C ALA A 11 -19.13 -82.56 -4.62
N LEU A 12 -19.93 -81.57 -5.05
CA LEU A 12 -21.40 -81.50 -5.11
C LEU A 12 -22.14 -80.94 -3.89
N GLY A 13 -22.92 -79.89 -4.17
CA GLY A 13 -23.82 -79.21 -3.24
C GLY A 13 -23.78 -77.69 -3.45
N ALA A 14 -23.87 -77.19 -4.68
CA ALA A 14 -25.15 -76.72 -5.21
C ALA A 14 -25.98 -75.96 -4.15
N SER A 15 -25.63 -74.71 -3.87
CA SER A 15 -26.56 -73.70 -3.33
C SER A 15 -25.88 -72.35 -3.46
N LEU A 16 -26.20 -71.61 -4.50
CA LEU A 16 -27.35 -70.71 -4.60
C LEU A 16 -26.81 -69.28 -4.50
N LEU A 17 -26.79 -68.63 -5.66
CA LEU A 17 -26.71 -67.18 -5.84
C LEU A 17 -27.51 -66.43 -4.77
N ALA A 18 -26.84 -65.88 -3.77
CA ALA A 18 -27.33 -64.83 -2.86
C ALA A 18 -26.17 -64.54 -1.89
N LEU A 19 -25.27 -63.61 -2.13
CA LEU A 19 -25.48 -62.19 -1.95
C LEU A 19 -24.30 -61.47 -2.64
N ILE A 20 -24.52 -60.92 -3.82
CA ILE A 20 -23.69 -59.79 -4.28
C ILE A 20 -24.24 -58.56 -3.54
N GLY A 21 -23.94 -58.48 -2.26
CA GLY A 21 -24.15 -57.28 -1.45
C GLY A 21 -22.91 -56.42 -1.58
N VAL A 22 -22.76 -55.72 -2.71
CA VAL A 22 -21.85 -54.57 -2.75
C VAL A 22 -22.44 -53.54 -1.80
N LEU A 23 -22.01 -53.54 -0.54
CA LEU A 23 -22.15 -52.38 0.30
C LEU A 23 -21.34 -51.28 -0.39
N ALA A 24 -22.02 -50.44 -1.16
CA ALA A 24 -21.52 -49.12 -1.49
C ALA A 24 -21.40 -48.39 -0.14
N THR A 25 -20.26 -48.55 0.53
CA THR A 25 -19.89 -47.68 1.63
C THR A 25 -19.75 -46.30 1.00
N ALA A 26 -20.81 -45.49 1.12
CA ALA A 26 -20.75 -44.09 0.80
C ALA A 26 -19.66 -43.48 1.68
N VAL A 27 -18.49 -43.24 1.10
CA VAL A 27 -17.42 -42.47 1.73
C VAL A 27 -18.02 -41.10 1.99
N PRO A 28 -18.22 -40.67 3.25
CA PRO A 28 -18.64 -39.30 3.48
C PRO A 28 -17.49 -38.42 2.97
N ALA A 29 -17.75 -37.63 1.92
CA ALA A 29 -16.85 -36.58 1.51
C ALA A 29 -16.73 -35.62 2.70
N GLN A 30 -15.67 -35.77 3.49
CA GLN A 30 -15.36 -34.87 4.58
C GLN A 30 -15.06 -33.51 3.94
N ALA A 31 -16.00 -32.57 4.06
CA ALA A 31 -15.76 -31.19 3.69
C ALA A 31 -14.62 -30.67 4.57
N GLN A 32 -13.45 -30.47 3.97
CA GLN A 32 -12.33 -29.87 4.69
C GLN A 32 -12.61 -28.38 4.88
N PRO A 33 -12.44 -27.83 6.10
CA PRO A 33 -12.60 -26.41 6.31
C PRO A 33 -11.52 -25.65 5.53
N VAL A 34 -11.95 -24.80 4.58
CA VAL A 34 -11.04 -23.86 3.90
C VAL A 34 -10.64 -22.78 4.90
N VAL A 35 -9.40 -22.84 5.39
CA VAL A 35 -8.83 -21.79 6.25
C VAL A 35 -8.43 -20.62 5.37
N VAL A 36 -9.25 -19.56 5.37
CA VAL A 36 -8.94 -18.29 4.69
C VAL A 36 -7.95 -17.52 5.56
N VAL A 37 -6.68 -17.52 5.18
CA VAL A 37 -5.64 -16.71 5.83
C VAL A 37 -5.77 -15.28 5.32
N PRO A 38 -6.01 -14.27 6.19
CA PRO A 38 -6.05 -12.88 5.75
C PRO A 38 -4.65 -12.42 5.30
N PRO A 39 -4.54 -11.60 4.25
CA PRO A 39 -3.26 -11.09 3.78
C PRO A 39 -2.59 -10.22 4.86
N PRO A 40 -1.24 -10.20 4.92
CA PRO A 40 -0.52 -9.38 5.88
C PRO A 40 -0.79 -7.89 5.63
N VAL A 41 -1.17 -7.18 6.70
CA VAL A 41 -1.37 -5.73 6.66
C VAL A 41 -0.01 -5.04 6.61
N VAL A 42 0.35 -4.50 5.44
CA VAL A 42 1.57 -3.72 5.27
C VAL A 42 1.35 -2.30 5.78
N VAL A 43 1.99 -1.97 6.91
CA VAL A 43 1.98 -0.61 7.45
C VAL A 43 2.98 0.24 6.69
N ALA A 44 2.49 1.04 5.74
CA ALA A 44 3.30 2.05 5.06
C ALA A 44 3.68 3.15 6.06
N ARG A 45 4.97 3.33 6.32
CA ARG A 45 5.48 4.45 7.14
C ARG A 45 5.53 5.72 6.27
N PRO A 46 4.99 6.86 6.73
CA PRO A 46 5.14 8.10 6.00
C PRO A 46 6.61 8.53 6.04
N VAL A 47 7.20 8.69 4.86
CA VAL A 47 8.53 9.30 4.72
C VAL A 47 8.34 10.80 4.75
N TYR A 48 8.91 11.45 5.77
CA TYR A 48 8.96 12.91 5.81
C TYR A 48 10.03 13.40 4.85
N VAL A 49 9.59 13.91 3.69
CA VAL A 49 10.47 14.65 2.78
C VAL A 49 10.63 16.05 3.35
N ALA A 50 11.82 16.38 3.83
CA ALA A 50 12.14 17.74 4.22
C ALA A 50 12.00 18.65 2.98
N PRO A 51 11.20 19.73 3.04
CA PRO A 51 11.06 20.64 1.90
C PRO A 51 12.43 21.24 1.58
N ARG A 52 12.88 21.05 0.34
CA ARG A 52 14.07 21.73 -0.17
C ARG A 52 13.80 23.22 -0.17
N VAL A 53 14.46 23.97 0.71
CA VAL A 53 14.41 25.43 0.71
C VAL A 53 15.19 25.92 -0.51
N VAL A 54 14.48 26.14 -1.62
CA VAL A 54 15.04 26.81 -2.79
C VAL A 54 15.05 28.30 -2.48
N VAL A 55 16.21 28.82 -2.09
CA VAL A 55 16.43 30.28 -2.07
C VAL A 55 16.58 30.72 -3.52
N ALA A 56 15.45 30.94 -4.20
CA ALA A 56 15.45 31.76 -5.39
C ALA A 56 15.94 33.13 -4.94
N ARG A 57 17.14 33.54 -5.36
CA ARG A 57 17.50 34.97 -5.32
C ARG A 57 16.79 35.57 -6.51
N PRO A 58 15.66 36.28 -6.36
CA PRO A 58 15.20 37.10 -7.45
C PRO A 58 16.31 38.14 -7.62
N VAL A 59 16.86 38.27 -8.82
CA VAL A 59 17.72 39.42 -9.16
C VAL A 59 16.78 40.62 -9.22
N TYR A 60 16.39 41.12 -8.04
CA TYR A 60 15.53 42.28 -7.90
C TYR A 60 16.41 43.45 -7.49
N VAL A 61 16.41 44.48 -8.34
CA VAL A 61 17.18 45.70 -8.13
C VAL A 61 16.33 46.63 -7.27
N ALA A 62 16.85 47.00 -6.11
CA ALA A 62 16.20 47.99 -5.26
C ALA A 62 16.14 49.35 -5.99
N PRO A 63 15.03 50.10 -5.86
CA PRO A 63 14.95 51.46 -6.38
C PRO A 63 16.08 52.35 -5.84
N ALA A 64 16.46 53.38 -6.60
CA ALA A 64 17.52 54.30 -6.20
C ALA A 64 17.21 54.94 -4.83
N GLY A 65 18.18 54.89 -3.92
CA GLY A 65 18.03 55.39 -2.55
C GLY A 65 17.38 54.42 -1.56
N VAL A 66 16.94 53.23 -2.01
CA VAL A 66 16.37 52.19 -1.15
C VAL A 66 17.38 51.08 -0.95
N VAL A 67 17.71 50.78 0.31
CA VAL A 67 18.56 49.64 0.66
C VAL A 67 17.75 48.36 0.48
N TYR A 68 18.34 47.38 -0.21
CA TYR A 68 17.78 46.03 -0.26
C TYR A 68 17.82 45.39 1.13
N VAL A 69 16.65 45.01 1.64
CA VAL A 69 16.53 44.22 2.88
C VAL A 69 16.15 42.81 2.48
N ARG A 70 16.94 41.81 2.88
CA ARG A 70 16.62 40.40 2.60
C ARG A 70 15.31 39.98 3.27
N PRO A 71 14.58 38.98 2.72
CA PRO A 71 13.40 38.44 3.36
C PRO A 71 13.68 38.02 4.81
N THR A 72 12.81 38.47 5.73
CA THR A 72 12.90 38.14 7.16
C THR A 72 12.02 36.95 7.56
N TYR A 73 11.21 36.45 6.64
CA TYR A 73 10.30 35.32 6.84
C TYR A 73 10.09 34.53 5.54
N ALA A 74 9.53 33.34 5.67
CA ALA A 74 9.33 32.42 4.55
C ALA A 74 8.42 33.00 3.46
N ILE A 75 8.63 32.51 2.23
CA ILE A 75 7.75 32.81 1.11
C ILE A 75 6.34 32.25 1.40
N PRO A 76 5.25 33.04 1.22
CA PRO A 76 3.88 32.60 1.54
C PRO A 76 3.39 31.46 0.65
N GLY A 77 3.86 31.43 -0.60
CA GLY A 77 3.51 30.42 -1.58
C GLY A 77 4.18 30.68 -2.93
N PRO A 78 3.94 29.80 -3.92
CA PRO A 78 4.43 29.99 -5.27
C PRO A 78 3.98 31.32 -5.87
N GLY A 79 4.84 31.95 -6.68
CA GLY A 79 4.53 33.20 -7.39
C GLY A 79 4.70 34.48 -6.58
N TYR A 80 4.93 34.41 -5.27
CA TYR A 80 5.28 35.58 -4.48
C TYR A 80 6.73 36.01 -4.75
N VAL A 81 6.93 37.31 -4.96
CA VAL A 81 8.25 37.92 -5.17
C VAL A 81 8.55 38.92 -4.06
N TRP A 82 9.81 39.01 -3.65
CA TRP A 82 10.24 39.98 -2.67
C TRP A 82 10.37 41.36 -3.33
N HIS A 83 9.51 42.30 -2.95
CA HIS A 83 9.33 43.57 -3.64
C HIS A 83 9.32 44.74 -2.63
N TYR A 84 9.68 45.93 -3.11
CA TYR A 84 9.67 47.14 -2.30
C TYR A 84 8.33 47.88 -2.41
N HIS A 85 7.66 48.10 -1.27
CA HIS A 85 6.49 48.92 -1.12
C HIS A 85 6.89 50.30 -0.57
N VAL A 86 6.41 51.38 -1.18
CA VAL A 86 6.79 52.75 -0.78
C VAL A 86 6.44 53.09 0.68
N HIS A 87 5.26 52.67 1.17
CA HIS A 87 4.80 52.95 2.54
C HIS A 87 5.28 51.94 3.59
N TYR A 88 5.38 50.67 3.23
CA TYR A 88 5.64 49.58 4.18
C TYR A 88 7.03 48.95 4.07
N GLY A 89 7.82 49.34 3.06
CA GLY A 89 9.13 48.77 2.81
C GLY A 89 9.07 47.40 2.14
N TRP A 90 9.95 46.49 2.53
CA TRP A 90 10.13 45.21 1.85
C TRP A 90 9.11 44.15 2.27
N GLY A 91 8.45 43.53 1.30
CA GLY A 91 7.45 42.50 1.53
C GLY A 91 7.25 41.54 0.36
N TRP A 92 6.40 40.54 0.56
CA TRP A 92 6.03 39.62 -0.52
C TRP A 92 4.86 40.20 -1.31
N TYR A 93 5.03 40.30 -2.62
CA TYR A 93 4.01 40.73 -3.57
C TYR A 93 3.66 39.59 -4.54
N HIS A 94 2.37 39.43 -4.82
CA HIS A 94 1.88 38.52 -5.86
C HIS A 94 1.10 39.32 -6.90
N PRO A 95 1.35 39.14 -8.21
CA PRO A 95 0.66 39.89 -9.26
C PRO A 95 -0.87 39.79 -9.21
N HIS A 96 -1.40 38.63 -8.78
CA HIS A 96 -2.85 38.39 -8.70
C HIS A 96 -3.46 38.60 -7.32
N TYR A 97 -2.69 38.46 -6.23
CA TYR A 97 -3.21 38.51 -4.86
C TYR A 97 -2.76 39.76 -4.09
N GLY A 98 -1.90 40.59 -4.71
CA GLY A 98 -1.34 41.78 -4.09
C GLY A 98 -0.31 41.46 -3.01
N TRP A 99 -0.20 42.36 -2.05
CA TRP A 99 0.78 42.25 -0.97
C TRP A 99 0.36 41.29 0.13
N HIS A 100 1.30 40.48 0.58
CA HIS A 100 1.14 39.63 1.75
C HIS A 100 1.04 40.48 3.03
N ARG A 101 0.30 39.99 4.04
CA ARG A 101 -0.05 40.71 5.29
C ARG A 101 -1.00 41.90 5.13
N GLY A 102 -1.74 41.96 4.02
CA GLY A 102 -2.82 42.94 3.85
C GLY A 102 -2.33 44.38 3.64
N TRP A 103 -1.09 44.56 3.18
CA TRP A 103 -0.60 45.87 2.75
C TRP A 103 -1.37 46.32 1.50
N ARG A 104 -1.67 47.62 1.41
CA ARG A 104 -2.46 48.22 0.33
C ARG A 104 -1.80 49.50 -0.14
#